data_AF-A0A0X3BPF0-F1
#
_entry.id   AF-A0A0X3BPF0-F1
#
_cell.length_a   1.000
_cell.length_b   1.000
_cell.length_c   1.000
_cell.angle_alpha   90.00
_cell.angle_beta   90.00
_cell.angle_gamma   90.00
#
_symmetry.space_group_name_H-M   'P 1'
#
loop_
_entity.id
_entity.type
_entity.pdbx_description
1 polymer ?
#
loop_
_entity_poly.entity_id
_entity_poly.type
_entity_poly.pdbx_seq_one_letter_code
_entity_poly.pdbx_strand_id
1 'polypeptide(L)'
;MVSLFAYNRLDLRNYVNIANVGLQVIFVVVLFFCLGPSLPLVGISYLLAAVAALILSIVFSHRVCPHLRVSPSDFAPSRLREIGGVTGWIACSQLAYLLRYQVALILVNIMFGEIAGTQYSLVITWSMLLLGLAGLVTNTFTPMSYSYRAKDDKIGLTRFTLFAMRCTGLAIALPIAFLCVFSPQIMTIWVGEEYANLAPLVWIILAPMIVRIQTSCTDPIFAAYLRVRAPAIFSIAVGILNVILALLFPVIFENGMYGVAYAGSLILLMVGVFFLMFNAHVLQMPLGTFFRPIVTGVAALGVLSIVGTLYASIILVDSLQMLVVSGILISIIYGIVVLRLVLKKDEREIIRSCLPAFASKLIPSQVL
;
A
#
# COMPACT_ATOMS: atom_id res chain seq x y z
N MET A 1 -13.06 -8.51 17.22
CA MET A 1 -12.38 -7.43 16.46
C MET A 1 -13.29 -6.26 16.08
N VAL A 2 -14.52 -6.48 15.58
CA VAL A 2 -15.41 -5.37 15.15
C VAL A 2 -15.77 -4.42 16.30
N SER A 3 -16.06 -4.95 17.49
CA SER A 3 -16.26 -4.19 18.72
C SER A 3 -15.07 -3.29 19.08
N LEU A 4 -13.84 -3.82 19.00
CA LEU A 4 -12.61 -3.07 19.27
C LEU A 4 -12.43 -1.91 18.28
N PHE A 5 -12.77 -2.13 17.01
CA PHE A 5 -12.74 -1.06 16.00
C PHE A 5 -13.81 0.00 16.24
N ALA A 6 -15.04 -0.41 16.59
CA ALA A 6 -16.15 0.52 16.87
C ALA A 6 -15.85 1.45 18.06
N TYR A 7 -15.17 0.93 19.10
CA TYR A 7 -14.73 1.72 20.26
C TYR A 7 -13.37 2.41 20.05
N ASN A 8 -12.84 2.43 18.82
CA ASN A 8 -11.56 3.04 18.45
C ASN A 8 -10.35 2.51 19.26
N ARG A 9 -10.43 1.27 19.78
CA ARG A 9 -9.32 0.57 20.46
C ARG A 9 -8.46 -0.18 19.45
N LEU A 10 -7.83 0.58 18.56
CA LEU A 10 -6.92 0.06 17.53
C LEU A 10 -5.67 -0.60 18.13
N ASP A 11 -5.27 -0.16 19.33
CA ASP A 11 -4.23 -0.76 20.16
C ASP A 11 -4.49 -2.25 20.44
N LEU A 12 -5.65 -2.58 20.99
CA LEU A 12 -6.03 -3.96 21.32
C LEU A 12 -6.17 -4.83 20.07
N ARG A 13 -6.68 -4.26 18.97
CA ARG A 13 -6.72 -4.96 17.68
C ARG A 13 -5.32 -5.30 17.18
N ASN A 14 -4.38 -4.36 17.29
CA ASN A 14 -3.00 -4.59 16.90
C ASN A 14 -2.31 -5.62 17.79
N TYR A 15 -2.57 -5.65 19.10
CA TYR A 15 -2.07 -6.71 19.98
C TYR A 15 -2.54 -8.10 19.55
N VAL A 16 -3.81 -8.27 19.16
CA VAL A 16 -4.30 -9.54 18.63
C VAL A 16 -3.56 -9.94 17.35
N ASN A 17 -3.30 -8.99 16.45
CA ASN A 17 -2.56 -9.25 15.22
C ASN A 17 -1.10 -9.63 15.49
N ILE A 18 -0.43 -8.93 16.41
CA ILE A 18 0.95 -9.22 16.82
C ILE A 18 1.02 -10.62 17.44
N ALA A 19 0.07 -10.95 18.33
CA ALA A 19 -0.03 -12.28 18.92
C ALA A 19 -0.25 -13.36 17.85
N ASN A 20 -1.12 -13.11 16.87
CA ASN A 20 -1.35 -14.05 15.76
C ASN A 20 -0.06 -14.33 14.98
N VAL A 21 0.64 -13.29 14.54
CA VAL A 21 1.89 -13.44 13.78
C VAL A 21 2.99 -14.09 14.63
N GLY A 22 3.13 -13.68 15.90
CA GLY A 22 4.09 -14.28 16.83
C GLY A 22 3.84 -15.77 17.05
N LEU A 23 2.58 -16.15 17.27
CA LEU A 23 2.19 -17.56 17.44
C LEU A 23 2.37 -18.37 16.16
N GLN A 24 2.13 -17.80 14.97
CA GLN A 24 2.42 -18.46 13.69
C GLN A 24 3.90 -18.85 13.62
N VAL A 25 4.80 -17.91 13.90
CA VAL A 25 6.25 -18.17 13.87
C VAL A 25 6.63 -19.21 14.91
N ILE A 26 6.14 -19.08 16.15
CA ILE A 26 6.43 -20.03 17.23
C ILE A 26 5.97 -21.44 16.84
N PHE A 27 4.73 -21.59 16.36
CA PHE A 27 4.21 -22.91 15.98
C PHE A 27 4.92 -23.50 14.77
N VAL A 28 5.26 -22.70 13.75
CA VAL A 28 6.04 -23.17 12.60
C VAL A 28 7.39 -23.71 13.06
N VAL A 29 8.12 -22.94 13.87
CA VAL A 29 9.44 -23.33 14.36
C VAL A 29 9.35 -24.59 15.21
N VAL A 30 8.43 -24.64 16.18
CA VAL A 30 8.25 -25.80 17.07
C VAL A 30 7.86 -27.05 16.27
N LEU A 31 6.89 -26.94 15.36
CA LEU A 31 6.45 -28.09 14.56
C LEU A 31 7.54 -28.57 13.60
N PHE A 32 8.34 -27.66 13.03
CA PHE A 32 9.46 -28.03 12.18
C PHE A 32 10.59 -28.70 12.96
N PHE A 33 10.87 -28.26 14.19
CA PHE A 33 11.85 -28.93 15.06
C PHE A 33 11.37 -30.32 15.51
N CYS A 34 10.09 -30.51 15.79
CA CYS A 34 9.56 -31.77 16.29
C CYS A 34 9.25 -32.80 15.20
N LEU A 35 8.73 -32.37 14.04
CA LEU A 35 8.17 -33.23 12.99
C LEU A 35 8.88 -33.10 11.64
N GLY A 36 9.84 -32.18 11.52
CA GLY A 36 10.56 -31.88 10.30
C GLY A 36 9.86 -30.83 9.41
N PRO A 37 10.58 -30.22 8.44
CA PRO A 37 10.01 -29.21 7.57
C PRO A 37 9.00 -29.82 6.59
N SER A 38 7.74 -29.34 6.62
CA SER A 38 6.75 -29.71 5.60
C SER A 38 5.67 -28.63 5.43
N LEU A 39 5.15 -28.52 4.21
CA LEU A 39 4.11 -27.55 3.85
C LEU A 39 2.81 -27.71 4.68
N PRO A 40 2.30 -28.94 4.95
CA PRO A 40 1.09 -29.11 5.77
C PRO A 40 1.25 -28.59 7.21
N LEU A 41 2.44 -28.69 7.80
CA LEU A 41 2.71 -28.19 9.15
C LEU A 41 2.63 -26.66 9.22
N VAL A 42 2.98 -25.95 8.16
CA VAL A 42 2.75 -24.49 8.06
C VAL A 42 1.26 -24.18 8.14
N GLY A 43 0.44 -24.93 7.40
CA GLY A 43 -1.02 -24.79 7.44
C GLY A 43 -1.60 -25.02 8.84
N ILE A 44 -1.16 -26.08 9.53
CA ILE A 44 -1.59 -26.39 10.90
C ILE A 44 -1.15 -25.29 11.87
N SER A 45 0.08 -24.80 11.75
CA SER A 45 0.59 -23.68 12.57
C SER A 45 -0.28 -22.44 12.45
N TYR A 46 -0.70 -22.12 11.22
CA TYR A 46 -1.55 -20.96 10.96
C TYR A 46 -2.96 -21.14 11.50
N LEU A 47 -3.51 -22.36 11.44
CA LEU A 47 -4.80 -22.69 12.04
C LEU A 47 -4.76 -22.51 13.57
N LEU A 48 -3.74 -23.05 14.23
CA LEU A 48 -3.57 -22.94 15.68
C LEU A 48 -3.40 -21.49 16.13
N ALA A 49 -2.58 -20.72 15.42
CA ALA A 49 -2.41 -19.30 15.70
C ALA A 49 -3.71 -18.50 15.51
N ALA A 50 -4.48 -18.81 14.46
CA ALA A 50 -5.77 -18.16 14.21
C ALA A 50 -6.79 -18.47 15.32
N VAL A 51 -6.83 -19.70 15.83
CA VAL A 51 -7.67 -20.09 16.98
C VAL A 51 -7.27 -19.30 18.23
N ALA A 52 -5.98 -19.19 18.52
CA ALA A 52 -5.50 -18.40 19.65
C ALA A 52 -5.85 -16.90 19.50
N ALA A 53 -5.68 -16.34 18.31
CA ALA A 53 -6.05 -14.96 18.00
C ALA A 53 -7.55 -14.71 18.13
N LEU A 54 -8.39 -15.68 17.74
CA LEU A 54 -9.84 -15.64 17.94
C LEU A 54 -10.18 -15.57 19.43
N ILE A 55 -9.57 -16.43 20.25
CA ILE A 55 -9.77 -16.45 21.70
C ILE A 55 -9.37 -15.09 22.31
N LEU A 56 -8.19 -14.56 21.99
CA LEU A 56 -7.76 -13.23 22.46
C LEU A 56 -8.75 -12.13 22.03
N SER A 57 -9.22 -12.16 20.78
CA SER A 57 -10.20 -11.20 20.28
C SER A 57 -11.52 -11.27 21.04
N ILE A 58 -11.98 -12.46 21.43
CA ILE A 58 -13.20 -12.64 22.25
C ILE A 58 -12.97 -12.08 23.65
N VAL A 59 -11.84 -12.41 24.29
CA VAL A 59 -11.49 -11.92 25.63
C VAL A 59 -11.43 -10.39 25.66
N PHE A 60 -10.72 -9.76 24.72
CA PHE A 60 -10.66 -8.30 24.66
C PHE A 60 -11.99 -7.66 24.27
N SER A 61 -12.77 -8.29 23.39
CA SER A 61 -14.11 -7.81 23.06
C SER A 61 -15.03 -7.79 24.27
N HIS A 62 -15.03 -8.85 25.10
CA HIS A 62 -15.81 -8.90 26.32
C HIS A 62 -15.34 -7.89 27.37
N ARG A 63 -14.03 -7.64 27.48
CA ARG A 63 -13.50 -6.61 28.39
C ARG A 63 -13.94 -5.19 28.00
N VAL A 64 -13.96 -4.89 26.69
CA VAL A 64 -14.33 -3.55 26.20
C VAL A 64 -15.85 -3.38 26.13
N CYS A 65 -16.59 -4.44 25.82
CA CYS A 65 -18.05 -4.43 25.75
C CYS A 65 -18.64 -5.63 26.52
N PRO A 66 -18.73 -5.53 27.86
CA PRO A 66 -19.24 -6.62 28.70
C PRO A 66 -20.75 -6.89 28.49
N HIS A 67 -21.47 -5.93 27.90
CA HIS A 67 -22.90 -6.05 27.62
C HIS A 67 -23.24 -6.87 26.36
N LEU A 68 -22.23 -7.21 25.54
CA LEU A 68 -22.45 -7.98 24.33
C LEU A 68 -22.67 -9.46 24.68
N ARG A 69 -23.92 -9.93 24.59
CA ARG A 69 -24.27 -11.35 24.72
C ARG A 69 -24.44 -11.95 23.32
N VAL A 70 -23.81 -13.09 23.07
CA VAL A 70 -23.99 -13.84 21.83
C VAL A 70 -25.06 -14.89 22.10
N SER A 71 -26.26 -14.71 21.55
CA SER A 71 -27.32 -15.72 21.60
C SER A 71 -27.80 -16.06 20.18
N PRO A 72 -27.93 -17.35 19.83
CA PRO A 72 -28.52 -17.73 18.55
C PRO A 72 -30.00 -17.31 18.43
N SER A 73 -30.69 -17.07 19.55
CA SER A 73 -32.07 -16.55 19.58
C SER A 73 -32.21 -15.13 19.04
N ASP A 74 -31.13 -14.34 19.07
CA ASP A 74 -31.15 -12.93 18.67
C ASP A 74 -30.84 -12.77 17.17
N PHE A 75 -30.77 -13.88 16.43
CA PHE A 75 -30.53 -13.89 15.00
C PHE A 75 -31.74 -13.36 14.22
N ALA A 76 -31.59 -12.17 13.64
CA ALA A 76 -32.59 -11.56 12.78
C ALA A 76 -32.18 -11.65 11.30
N PRO A 77 -32.89 -12.45 10.46
CA PRO A 77 -32.57 -12.56 9.03
C PRO A 77 -32.74 -11.24 8.28
N SER A 78 -33.60 -10.34 8.77
CA SER A 78 -33.74 -8.96 8.24
C SER A 78 -32.45 -8.16 8.38
N ARG A 79 -31.77 -8.24 9.54
CA ARG A 79 -30.47 -7.61 9.79
C ARG A 79 -29.35 -8.28 9.01
N LEU A 80 -29.42 -9.60 8.82
CA LEU A 80 -28.49 -10.30 7.94
C LEU A 80 -28.60 -9.81 6.49
N ARG A 81 -29.80 -9.49 5.99
CA ARG A 81 -29.97 -8.93 4.64
C ARG A 81 -29.41 -7.51 4.53
N GLU A 82 -29.60 -6.69 5.56
CA GLU A 82 -29.04 -5.33 5.65
C GLU A 82 -27.50 -5.35 5.65
N ILE A 83 -26.90 -6.18 6.52
CA ILE A 83 -25.46 -6.37 6.60
C ILE A 83 -24.93 -7.08 5.34
N GLY A 84 -25.66 -8.08 4.85
CA GLY A 84 -25.32 -8.89 3.68
C GLY A 84 -25.20 -8.05 2.41
N GLY A 85 -26.00 -6.98 2.27
CA GLY A 85 -25.82 -6.01 1.19
C GLY A 85 -24.44 -5.32 1.25
N VAL A 86 -24.02 -4.86 2.43
CA VAL A 86 -22.71 -4.22 2.64
C VAL A 86 -21.57 -5.23 2.49
N THR A 87 -21.69 -6.40 3.11
CA THR A 87 -20.71 -7.48 3.02
C THR A 87 -20.56 -7.98 1.58
N GLY A 88 -21.65 -8.05 0.80
CA GLY A 88 -21.62 -8.39 -0.61
C GLY A 88 -20.80 -7.39 -1.42
N TRP A 89 -20.99 -6.08 -1.21
CA TRP A 89 -20.17 -5.06 -1.87
C TRP A 89 -18.69 -5.11 -1.45
N ILE A 90 -18.40 -5.43 -0.19
CA ILE A 90 -17.02 -5.65 0.29
C ILE A 90 -16.41 -6.89 -0.39
N ALA A 91 -17.15 -7.99 -0.50
CA ALA A 91 -16.70 -9.19 -1.19
C ALA A 91 -16.41 -8.89 -2.68
N CYS A 92 -17.30 -8.15 -3.35
CA CYS A 92 -17.07 -7.67 -4.71
C CYS A 92 -15.83 -6.78 -4.83
N SER A 93 -15.57 -5.92 -3.83
CA SER A 93 -14.37 -5.09 -3.79
C SER A 93 -13.10 -5.93 -3.62
N GLN A 94 -13.17 -7.02 -2.86
CA GLN A 94 -12.05 -7.96 -2.73
C GLN A 94 -11.80 -8.73 -4.01
N LEU A 95 -12.86 -9.14 -4.71
CA LEU A 95 -12.72 -9.74 -6.04
C LEU A 95 -12.02 -8.78 -7.01
N ALA A 96 -12.41 -7.50 -7.01
CA ALA A 96 -11.73 -6.47 -7.82
C ALA A 96 -10.24 -6.31 -7.45
N TYR A 97 -9.92 -6.40 -6.15
CA TYR A 97 -8.53 -6.36 -5.69
C TYR A 97 -7.71 -7.55 -6.23
N LEU A 98 -8.26 -8.77 -6.15
CA LEU A 98 -7.62 -9.97 -6.68
C LEU A 98 -7.37 -9.85 -8.19
N LEU A 99 -8.38 -9.41 -8.94
CA LEU A 99 -8.29 -9.21 -10.40
C LEU A 99 -7.23 -8.19 -10.82
N ARG A 100 -7.00 -7.16 -9.99
CA ARG A 100 -6.02 -6.10 -10.29
C ARG A 100 -4.59 -6.47 -9.91
N TYR A 101 -4.39 -7.14 -8.78
CA TYR A 101 -3.04 -7.33 -8.22
C TYR A 101 -2.54 -8.78 -8.28
N GLN A 102 -3.39 -9.77 -7.99
CA GLN A 102 -2.94 -11.15 -7.86
C GLN A 102 -3.02 -11.94 -9.17
N VAL A 103 -3.95 -11.59 -10.05
CA VAL A 103 -4.11 -12.29 -11.34
C VAL A 103 -2.87 -12.20 -12.22
N ALA A 104 -2.14 -11.09 -12.18
CA ALA A 104 -0.93 -10.94 -12.99
C ALA A 104 0.11 -12.04 -12.73
N LEU A 105 0.35 -12.37 -11.45
CA LEU A 105 1.28 -13.45 -11.08
C LEU A 105 0.79 -14.82 -11.55
N ILE A 106 -0.51 -15.08 -11.42
CA ILE A 106 -1.15 -16.33 -11.85
C ILE A 106 -1.00 -16.48 -13.38
N LEU A 107 -1.30 -15.42 -14.14
CA LEU A 107 -1.20 -15.43 -15.59
C LEU A 107 0.24 -15.62 -16.06
N VAL A 108 1.22 -14.95 -15.44
CA VAL A 108 2.63 -15.14 -15.79
C VAL A 108 3.05 -16.60 -15.56
N ASN A 109 2.66 -17.20 -14.44
CA ASN A 109 3.00 -18.59 -14.14
C ASN A 109 2.37 -19.57 -15.14
N ILE A 110 1.10 -19.37 -15.51
CA ILE A 110 0.39 -20.23 -16.48
C ILE A 110 0.95 -20.06 -17.90
N MET A 111 1.23 -18.82 -18.33
CA MET A 111 1.61 -18.53 -19.72
C MET A 111 3.10 -18.76 -20.01
N PHE A 112 3.96 -18.47 -19.04
CA PHE A 112 5.43 -18.45 -19.22
C PHE A 112 6.17 -19.42 -18.30
N GLY A 113 5.43 -20.21 -17.50
CA GLY A 113 5.99 -21.23 -16.62
C GLY A 113 6.50 -20.72 -15.27
N GLU A 114 7.04 -21.65 -14.49
CA GLU A 114 7.43 -21.42 -13.09
C GLU A 114 8.58 -20.42 -12.93
N ILE A 115 9.55 -20.43 -13.85
CA ILE A 115 10.72 -19.53 -13.78
C ILE A 115 10.29 -18.07 -13.92
N ALA A 116 9.49 -17.75 -14.93
CA ALA A 116 8.96 -16.41 -15.15
C ALA A 116 8.03 -16.00 -13.99
N GLY A 117 7.21 -16.92 -13.49
CA GLY A 117 6.37 -16.69 -12.30
C GLY A 117 7.21 -16.33 -11.07
N THR A 118 8.32 -17.03 -10.85
CA THR A 118 9.26 -16.75 -9.75
C THR A 118 9.87 -15.36 -9.89
N GLN A 119 10.44 -15.05 -11.06
CA GLN A 119 11.00 -13.73 -11.37
C GLN A 119 9.99 -12.60 -11.14
N TYR A 120 8.75 -12.78 -11.59
CA TYR A 120 7.69 -11.80 -11.43
C TYR A 120 7.25 -11.63 -9.97
N SER A 121 7.20 -12.71 -9.19
CA SER A 121 6.84 -12.69 -7.77
C SER A 121 7.84 -11.90 -6.92
N LEU A 122 9.13 -11.98 -7.25
CA LEU A 122 10.20 -11.22 -6.59
C LEU A 122 9.94 -9.72 -6.73
N VAL A 123 9.61 -9.25 -7.94
CA VAL A 123 9.32 -7.83 -8.18
C VAL A 123 8.01 -7.38 -7.53
N ILE A 124 6.95 -8.21 -7.59
CA ILE A 124 5.67 -7.89 -6.94
C ILE A 124 5.82 -7.76 -5.42
N THR A 125 6.73 -8.50 -4.80
CA THR A 125 6.98 -8.39 -3.35
C THR A 125 7.27 -6.95 -2.95
N TRP A 126 8.03 -6.21 -3.75
CA TRP A 126 8.35 -4.80 -3.47
C TRP A 126 7.14 -3.89 -3.60
N SER A 127 6.28 -4.13 -4.60
CA SER A 127 5.02 -3.40 -4.74
C SER A 127 4.12 -3.59 -3.51
N MET A 128 4.06 -4.81 -2.95
CA MET A 128 3.28 -5.10 -1.74
C MET A 128 3.86 -4.41 -0.51
N LEU A 129 5.18 -4.38 -0.35
CA LEU A 129 5.83 -3.66 0.75
C LEU A 129 5.56 -2.16 0.69
N LEU A 130 5.67 -1.55 -0.50
CA LEU A 130 5.37 -0.14 -0.72
C LEU A 130 3.90 0.19 -0.43
N LEU A 131 2.98 -0.67 -0.86
CA LEU A 131 1.56 -0.56 -0.51
C LEU A 131 1.32 -0.69 1.01
N GLY A 132 2.04 -1.58 1.68
CA GLY A 132 2.00 -1.73 3.13
C GLY A 132 2.43 -0.45 3.86
N LEU A 133 3.57 0.13 3.46
CA LEU A 133 4.06 1.41 3.99
C LEU A 133 3.06 2.54 3.77
N ALA A 134 2.50 2.64 2.56
CA ALA A 134 1.44 3.60 2.25
C ALA A 134 0.20 3.39 3.13
N GLY A 135 -0.21 2.14 3.33
CA GLY A 135 -1.36 1.78 4.15
C GLY A 135 -1.26 2.25 5.60
N LEU A 136 -0.06 2.21 6.19
CA LEU A 136 0.16 2.71 7.57
C LEU A 136 -0.18 4.19 7.69
N VAL A 137 0.12 4.97 6.66
CA VAL A 137 -0.14 6.41 6.61
C VAL A 137 -1.62 6.67 6.26
N THR A 138 -2.12 6.06 5.20
CA THR A 138 -3.48 6.35 4.69
C THR A 138 -4.60 5.89 5.61
N ASN A 139 -4.39 4.82 6.39
CA ASN A 139 -5.37 4.37 7.37
C ASN A 139 -5.66 5.42 8.46
N THR A 140 -4.71 6.32 8.74
CA THR A 140 -4.91 7.42 9.71
C THR A 140 -5.78 8.56 9.16
N PHE A 141 -5.95 8.63 7.84
CA PHE A 141 -6.70 9.71 7.19
C PHE A 141 -8.20 9.48 7.23
N THR A 142 -8.66 8.24 7.33
CA THR A 142 -10.10 7.89 7.39
C THR A 142 -10.86 8.63 8.50
N PRO A 143 -10.45 8.57 9.78
CA PRO A 143 -11.15 9.28 10.84
C PRO A 143 -11.13 10.81 10.65
N MET A 144 -10.03 11.36 10.12
CA MET A 144 -9.92 12.79 9.82
C MET A 144 -10.91 13.21 8.74
N SER A 145 -11.03 12.42 7.65
CA SER A 145 -11.98 12.67 6.58
C SER A 145 -13.43 12.65 7.07
N TYR A 146 -13.76 11.75 8.00
CA TYR A 146 -15.09 11.71 8.63
C TYR A 146 -15.33 12.92 9.52
N SER A 147 -14.32 13.39 10.26
CA SER A 147 -14.43 14.58 11.10
C SER A 147 -14.72 15.84 10.29
N TYR A 148 -13.98 16.08 9.19
CA TYR A 148 -14.25 17.22 8.30
C TYR A 148 -15.63 17.11 7.65
N ARG A 149 -16.02 15.90 7.22
CA ARG A 149 -17.35 15.65 6.66
C ARG A 149 -18.48 15.93 7.66
N ALA A 150 -18.31 15.58 8.93
CA ALA A 150 -19.29 15.83 9.97
C ALA A 150 -19.48 17.34 10.26
N LYS A 151 -18.45 18.15 9.96
CA LYS A 151 -18.49 19.62 10.05
C LYS A 151 -18.94 20.29 8.74
N ASP A 152 -19.30 19.51 7.71
CA ASP A 152 -19.57 19.97 6.34
C ASP A 152 -18.45 20.85 5.72
N ASP A 153 -17.22 20.75 6.22
CA ASP A 153 -16.08 21.53 5.75
C ASP A 153 -15.38 20.87 4.56
N LYS A 154 -15.96 21.05 3.37
CA LYS A 154 -15.42 20.52 2.10
C LYS A 154 -14.05 21.12 1.74
N ILE A 155 -13.84 22.40 2.06
CA ILE A 155 -12.60 23.12 1.72
C ILE A 155 -11.45 22.62 2.60
N GLY A 156 -11.70 22.48 3.91
CA GLY A 156 -10.75 21.90 4.86
C GLY A 156 -10.39 20.46 4.49
N LEU A 157 -11.39 19.63 4.16
CA LEU A 157 -11.15 18.25 3.69
C LEU A 157 -10.27 18.21 2.45
N THR A 158 -10.55 19.08 1.47
CA THR A 158 -9.76 19.16 0.23
C THR A 158 -8.32 19.59 0.54
N ARG A 159 -8.13 20.66 1.34
CA ARG A 159 -6.79 21.14 1.73
C ARG A 159 -6.00 20.06 2.47
N PHE A 160 -6.63 19.35 3.40
CA PHE A 160 -6.02 18.24 4.14
C PHE A 160 -5.62 17.10 3.20
N THR A 161 -6.53 16.69 2.31
CA THR A 161 -6.26 15.61 1.35
C THR A 161 -5.11 15.96 0.40
N LEU A 162 -5.07 17.19 -0.12
CA LEU A 162 -3.97 17.63 -0.99
C LEU A 162 -2.63 17.66 -0.26
N PHE A 163 -2.62 18.11 0.99
CA PHE A 163 -1.44 18.06 1.85
C PHE A 163 -0.97 16.62 2.07
N ALA A 164 -1.90 15.71 2.41
CA ALA A 164 -1.62 14.30 2.59
C ALA A 164 -1.07 13.64 1.32
N MET A 165 -1.67 13.90 0.15
CA MET A 165 -1.21 13.40 -1.15
C MET A 165 0.21 13.88 -1.48
N ARG A 166 0.51 15.14 -1.17
CA ARG A 166 1.82 15.74 -1.42
C ARG A 166 2.89 15.15 -0.52
N CYS A 167 2.63 15.08 0.78
CA CYS A 167 3.58 14.51 1.75
C CYS A 167 3.81 13.02 1.50
N THR A 168 2.74 12.25 1.26
CA THR A 168 2.85 10.82 0.97
C THR A 168 3.59 10.58 -0.36
N GLY A 169 3.34 11.41 -1.38
CA GLY A 169 4.06 11.34 -2.65
C GLY A 169 5.56 11.60 -2.50
N LEU A 170 5.95 12.65 -1.77
CA LEU A 170 7.36 12.96 -1.50
C LEU A 170 8.02 11.85 -0.66
N ALA A 171 7.33 11.35 0.36
CA ALA A 171 7.86 10.29 1.23
C ALA A 171 8.07 8.98 0.46
N ILE A 172 7.13 8.58 -0.40
CA ILE A 172 7.20 7.30 -1.13
C ILE A 172 8.05 7.38 -2.41
N ALA A 173 8.27 8.58 -2.96
CA ALA A 173 9.18 8.76 -4.09
C ALA A 173 10.59 8.26 -3.78
N LEU A 174 11.06 8.43 -2.54
CA LEU A 174 12.37 7.98 -2.07
C LEU A 174 12.55 6.45 -2.16
N PRO A 175 11.74 5.61 -1.48
CA PRO A 175 11.89 4.15 -1.57
C PRO A 175 11.61 3.62 -2.98
N ILE A 176 10.70 4.22 -3.75
CA ILE A 176 10.47 3.81 -5.15
C ILE A 176 11.71 4.11 -6.01
N ALA A 177 12.25 5.33 -5.94
CA ALA A 177 13.45 5.70 -6.71
C ALA A 177 14.64 4.81 -6.33
N PHE A 178 14.83 4.58 -5.03
CA PHE A 178 15.91 3.73 -4.53
C PHE A 178 15.81 2.30 -5.06
N LEU A 179 14.62 1.68 -4.98
CA LEU A 179 14.39 0.33 -5.52
C LEU A 179 14.58 0.27 -7.03
N CYS A 180 14.15 1.30 -7.77
CA CYS A 180 14.29 1.35 -9.22
C CYS A 180 15.74 1.53 -9.67
N VAL A 181 16.44 2.53 -9.13
CA VAL A 181 17.84 2.86 -9.49
C VAL A 181 18.78 1.74 -9.11
N PHE A 182 18.69 1.23 -7.87
CA PHE A 182 19.57 0.18 -7.38
C PHE A 182 18.99 -1.23 -7.60
N SER A 183 18.02 -1.38 -8.50
CA SER A 183 17.39 -2.68 -8.77
C SER A 183 18.38 -3.78 -9.17
N PRO A 184 19.38 -3.56 -10.05
CA PRO A 184 20.35 -4.61 -10.37
C PRO A 184 21.12 -5.07 -9.14
N GLN A 185 21.64 -4.13 -8.33
CA GLN A 185 22.43 -4.42 -7.14
C GLN A 185 21.61 -5.12 -6.06
N ILE A 186 20.38 -4.64 -5.82
CA ILE A 186 19.47 -5.24 -4.85
C ILE A 186 19.11 -6.66 -5.26
N MET A 187 18.80 -6.91 -6.53
CA MET A 187 18.47 -8.25 -7.03
C MET A 187 19.68 -9.20 -6.93
N THR A 188 20.87 -8.73 -7.29
CA THR A 188 22.10 -9.50 -7.17
C THR A 188 22.41 -9.90 -5.74
N ILE A 189 22.32 -8.95 -4.79
CA ILE A 189 22.63 -9.19 -3.38
C ILE A 189 21.55 -10.05 -2.71
N TRP A 190 20.28 -9.87 -3.09
CA TRP A 190 19.17 -10.55 -2.44
C TRP A 190 18.95 -11.98 -2.93
N VAL A 191 19.02 -12.20 -4.25
CA VAL A 191 18.65 -13.48 -4.88
C VAL A 191 19.85 -14.11 -5.60
N GLY A 192 20.63 -13.30 -6.33
CA GLY A 192 21.79 -13.74 -7.07
C GLY A 192 21.97 -12.98 -8.39
N GLU A 193 23.16 -13.06 -8.97
CA GLU A 193 23.54 -12.31 -10.18
C GLU A 193 22.63 -12.54 -11.39
N GLU A 194 22.08 -13.76 -11.51
CA GLU A 194 21.17 -14.15 -12.61
C GLU A 194 19.90 -13.28 -12.68
N TYR A 195 19.51 -12.65 -11.55
CA TYR A 195 18.30 -11.85 -11.42
C TYR A 195 18.53 -10.35 -11.63
N ALA A 196 19.77 -9.90 -11.85
CA ALA A 196 20.09 -8.49 -12.14
C ALA A 196 19.34 -7.97 -13.39
N ASN A 197 19.08 -8.86 -14.36
CA ASN A 197 18.37 -8.56 -15.60
C ASN A 197 16.89 -8.21 -15.38
N LEU A 198 16.33 -8.38 -14.17
CA LEU A 198 14.97 -7.99 -13.84
C LEU A 198 14.79 -6.49 -13.59
N ALA A 199 15.87 -5.71 -13.59
CA ALA A 199 15.82 -4.27 -13.36
C ALA A 199 14.75 -3.54 -14.22
N PRO A 200 14.60 -3.79 -15.54
CA PRO A 200 13.56 -3.14 -16.33
C PRO A 200 12.13 -3.49 -15.86
N LEU A 201 11.92 -4.73 -15.39
CA LEU A 201 10.63 -5.16 -14.85
C LEU A 201 10.28 -4.41 -13.56
N VAL A 202 11.28 -4.16 -12.71
CA VAL A 202 11.14 -3.35 -11.49
C VAL A 202 10.67 -1.94 -11.84
N TRP A 203 11.28 -1.30 -12.84
CA TRP A 203 10.86 0.03 -13.29
C TRP A 203 9.41 0.07 -13.76
N ILE A 204 9.02 -0.91 -14.60
CA ILE A 204 7.66 -0.97 -15.15
C ILE A 204 6.64 -1.10 -14.03
N ILE A 205 6.87 -1.98 -13.05
CA ILE A 205 5.89 -2.25 -11.98
C ILE A 205 5.91 -1.15 -10.90
N LEU A 206 7.09 -0.69 -10.47
CA LEU A 206 7.21 0.19 -9.32
C LEU A 206 7.04 1.68 -9.65
N ALA A 207 7.50 2.16 -10.81
CA ALA A 207 7.40 3.58 -11.13
C ALA A 207 5.94 4.10 -11.12
N PRO A 208 4.94 3.38 -11.67
CA PRO A 208 3.54 3.80 -11.59
C PRO A 208 2.96 3.80 -10.17
N MET A 209 3.53 3.05 -9.23
CA MET A 209 3.04 2.96 -7.84
C MET A 209 2.96 4.33 -7.16
N ILE A 210 3.82 5.29 -7.55
CA ILE A 210 3.79 6.67 -7.03
C ILE A 210 2.38 7.26 -7.17
N VAL A 211 1.75 7.07 -8.33
CA VAL A 211 0.40 7.58 -8.61
C VAL A 211 -0.62 6.87 -7.75
N ARG A 212 -0.54 5.53 -7.63
CA ARG A 212 -1.49 4.75 -6.82
C ARG A 212 -1.43 5.09 -5.34
N ILE A 213 -0.21 5.27 -4.81
CA ILE A 213 0.00 5.55 -3.39
C ILE A 213 -0.44 6.99 -3.07
N GLN A 214 -0.25 7.94 -3.98
CA GLN A 214 -0.81 9.28 -3.81
C GLN A 214 -2.34 9.26 -3.91
N THR A 215 -2.92 8.55 -4.87
CA THR A 215 -4.38 8.51 -5.04
C THR A 215 -5.09 7.80 -3.88
N SER A 216 -4.44 6.84 -3.21
CA SER A 216 -5.04 6.16 -2.06
C SER A 216 -5.32 7.08 -0.88
N CYS A 217 -4.67 8.25 -0.79
CA CYS A 217 -5.01 9.29 0.19
C CYS A 217 -6.44 9.84 0.00
N THR A 218 -7.02 9.68 -1.20
CA THR A 218 -8.38 10.14 -1.53
C THR A 218 -9.44 9.06 -1.30
N ASP A 219 -9.05 7.78 -1.14
CA ASP A 219 -9.97 6.65 -0.97
C ASP A 219 -10.97 6.86 0.20
N PRO A 220 -10.59 7.46 1.35
CA PRO A 220 -11.54 7.70 2.45
C PRO A 220 -12.72 8.62 2.11
N ILE A 221 -12.60 9.48 1.09
CA ILE A 221 -13.68 10.39 0.68
C ILE A 221 -14.88 9.58 0.15
N PHE A 222 -14.64 8.45 -0.52
CA PHE A 222 -15.71 7.59 -1.02
C PHE A 222 -16.61 7.10 0.10
N ALA A 223 -16.00 6.67 1.21
CA ALA A 223 -16.72 6.22 2.38
C ALA A 223 -17.38 7.39 3.13
N ALA A 224 -16.69 8.54 3.26
CA ALA A 224 -17.20 9.72 3.95
C ALA A 224 -18.48 10.28 3.29
N TYR A 225 -18.58 10.20 1.97
CA TYR A 225 -19.74 10.67 1.20
C TYR A 225 -20.69 9.53 0.79
N LEU A 226 -20.50 8.31 1.30
CA LEU A 226 -21.31 7.13 0.96
C LEU A 226 -21.37 6.84 -0.56
N ARG A 227 -20.36 7.28 -1.32
CA ARG A 227 -20.27 7.12 -2.78
C ARG A 227 -19.31 5.99 -3.16
N VAL A 228 -19.45 4.84 -2.52
CA VAL A 228 -18.57 3.66 -2.72
C VAL A 228 -18.96 2.79 -3.92
N ARG A 229 -20.21 2.85 -4.38
CA ARG A 229 -20.73 1.97 -5.44
C ARG A 229 -20.04 2.20 -6.78
N ALA A 230 -19.88 3.45 -7.21
CA ALA A 230 -19.25 3.77 -8.49
C ALA A 230 -17.75 3.37 -8.53
N PRO A 231 -16.92 3.70 -7.51
CA PRO A 231 -15.55 3.18 -7.42
C PRO A 231 -15.46 1.65 -7.41
N ALA A 232 -16.39 0.96 -6.74
CA ALA A 232 -16.41 -0.50 -6.69
C ALA A 232 -16.72 -1.12 -8.07
N ILE A 233 -17.77 -0.64 -8.76
CA ILE A 233 -18.14 -1.12 -10.10
C ILE A 233 -17.01 -0.88 -11.10
N PHE A 234 -16.44 0.33 -11.08
CA PHE A 234 -15.30 0.67 -11.93
C PHE A 234 -14.09 -0.24 -11.63
N SER A 235 -13.79 -0.50 -10.35
CA SER A 235 -12.67 -1.37 -9.97
C SER A 235 -12.84 -2.80 -10.48
N ILE A 236 -14.07 -3.32 -10.50
CA ILE A 236 -14.37 -4.66 -11.05
C ILE A 236 -14.19 -4.63 -12.57
N ALA A 237 -14.79 -3.66 -13.26
CA ALA A 237 -14.70 -3.54 -14.72
C ALA A 237 -13.24 -3.42 -15.19
N VAL A 238 -12.44 -2.60 -14.48
CA VAL A 238 -11.02 -2.45 -14.74
C VAL A 238 -10.22 -3.69 -14.33
N GLY A 239 -10.64 -4.42 -13.29
CA GLY A 239 -10.05 -5.72 -12.97
C GLY A 239 -10.23 -6.74 -14.10
N ILE A 240 -11.41 -6.80 -14.72
CA ILE A 240 -11.66 -7.65 -15.89
C ILE A 240 -10.81 -7.18 -17.07
N LEU A 241 -10.76 -5.86 -17.32
CA LEU A 241 -9.91 -5.30 -18.36
C LEU A 241 -8.43 -5.65 -18.14
N ASN A 242 -7.95 -5.67 -16.89
CA ASN A 242 -6.59 -6.09 -16.56
C ASN A 242 -6.30 -7.51 -17.02
N VAL A 243 -7.22 -8.46 -16.80
CA VAL A 243 -7.07 -9.84 -17.25
C VAL A 243 -6.97 -9.90 -18.77
N ILE A 244 -7.86 -9.18 -19.47
CA ILE A 244 -7.88 -9.14 -20.93
C ILE A 244 -6.56 -8.57 -21.48
N LEU A 245 -6.11 -7.43 -20.95
CA LEU A 245 -4.87 -6.80 -21.38
C LEU A 245 -3.64 -7.65 -21.03
N ALA A 246 -3.63 -8.31 -19.87
CA ALA A 246 -2.55 -9.20 -19.47
C ALA A 246 -2.43 -10.44 -20.37
N LEU A 247 -3.53 -10.90 -20.99
CA LEU A 247 -3.49 -11.95 -22.00
C LEU A 247 -3.08 -11.42 -23.38
N LEU A 248 -3.53 -10.22 -23.77
CA LEU A 248 -3.29 -9.66 -25.10
C LEU A 248 -1.89 -9.04 -25.27
N PHE A 249 -1.41 -8.26 -24.30
CA PHE A 249 -0.16 -7.52 -24.43
C PHE A 249 1.05 -8.43 -24.66
N PRO A 250 1.23 -9.55 -23.95
CA PRO A 250 2.35 -10.45 -24.25
C PRO A 250 2.33 -11.03 -25.66
N VAL A 251 1.14 -11.24 -26.22
CA VAL A 251 0.97 -11.77 -27.59
C VAL A 251 1.21 -10.69 -28.63
N ILE A 252 0.75 -9.46 -28.39
CA ILE A 252 0.88 -8.34 -29.33
C ILE A 252 2.32 -7.81 -29.39
N PHE A 253 2.97 -7.68 -28.23
CA PHE A 253 4.31 -7.10 -28.13
C PHE A 253 5.43 -8.14 -28.15
N GLU A 254 5.09 -9.44 -28.17
CA GLU A 254 6.04 -10.57 -28.17
C GLU A 254 7.12 -10.47 -27.06
N ASN A 255 6.78 -9.85 -25.93
CA ASN A 255 7.72 -9.49 -24.87
C ASN A 255 7.54 -10.31 -23.59
N GLY A 256 6.83 -11.44 -23.67
CA GLY A 256 6.64 -12.38 -22.55
C GLY A 256 6.05 -11.72 -21.29
N MET A 257 6.66 -11.96 -20.13
CA MET A 257 6.17 -11.46 -18.84
C MET A 257 6.09 -9.92 -18.75
N TYR A 258 6.86 -9.19 -19.56
CA TYR A 258 6.83 -7.73 -19.59
C TYR A 258 5.47 -7.20 -20.07
N GLY A 259 4.82 -7.90 -21.00
CA GLY A 259 3.47 -7.58 -21.48
C GLY A 259 2.45 -7.53 -20.35
N VAL A 260 2.54 -8.50 -19.42
CA VAL A 260 1.68 -8.54 -18.23
C VAL A 260 1.97 -7.36 -17.29
N ALA A 261 3.24 -6.99 -17.13
CA ALA A 261 3.63 -5.82 -16.33
C ALA A 261 3.10 -4.51 -16.92
N TYR A 262 3.15 -4.33 -18.25
CA TYR A 262 2.59 -3.16 -18.91
C TYR A 262 1.08 -3.06 -18.72
N ALA A 263 0.35 -4.19 -18.81
CA ALA A 263 -1.09 -4.23 -18.57
C ALA A 263 -1.42 -3.77 -17.14
N GLY A 264 -0.75 -4.34 -16.13
CA GLY A 264 -0.96 -3.95 -14.73
C GLY A 264 -0.64 -2.48 -14.45
N SER A 265 0.42 -1.97 -15.07
CA SER A 265 0.86 -0.57 -14.94
C SER A 265 -0.14 0.41 -15.54
N LEU A 266 -0.64 0.10 -16.74
CA LEU A 266 -1.68 0.89 -17.41
C LEU A 266 -2.96 0.94 -16.60
N ILE A 267 -3.41 -0.23 -16.12
CA ILE A 267 -4.60 -0.36 -15.28
C ILE A 267 -4.46 0.45 -14.00
N LEU A 268 -3.29 0.42 -13.38
CA LEU A 268 -3.02 1.19 -12.17
C LEU A 268 -3.16 2.69 -12.42
N LEU A 269 -2.60 3.20 -13.52
CA LEU A 269 -2.72 4.61 -13.89
C LEU A 269 -4.17 4.99 -14.20
N MET A 270 -4.91 4.14 -14.93
CA MET A 270 -6.34 4.35 -15.21
C MET A 270 -7.16 4.46 -13.92
N VAL A 271 -6.93 3.58 -12.95
CA VAL A 271 -7.59 3.65 -11.63
C VAL A 271 -7.24 4.93 -10.91
N GLY A 272 -5.96 5.32 -10.90
CA GLY A 272 -5.52 6.58 -10.31
C GLY A 272 -6.26 7.78 -10.90
N VAL A 273 -6.27 7.90 -12.22
CA VAL A 273 -6.94 8.99 -12.94
C VAL A 273 -8.43 9.03 -12.65
N PHE A 274 -9.12 7.89 -12.71
CA PHE A 274 -10.55 7.82 -12.41
C PHE A 274 -10.87 8.24 -10.98
N PHE A 275 -10.10 7.79 -9.99
CA PHE A 275 -10.35 8.13 -8.58
C PHE A 275 -10.22 9.62 -8.30
N LEU A 276 -9.25 10.30 -8.93
CA LEU A 276 -9.07 11.74 -8.78
C LEU A 276 -10.23 12.51 -9.40
N MET A 277 -10.63 12.14 -10.62
CA MET A 277 -11.75 12.76 -11.31
C MET A 277 -13.06 12.56 -10.53
N PHE A 278 -13.28 11.35 -10.01
CA PHE A 278 -14.45 11.05 -9.22
C PHE A 278 -14.47 11.84 -7.91
N ASN A 279 -13.35 11.94 -7.19
CA ASN A 279 -13.27 12.74 -5.96
C ASN A 279 -13.48 14.24 -6.20
N ALA A 280 -12.92 14.78 -7.29
CA ALA A 280 -13.18 16.16 -7.71
C ALA A 280 -14.67 16.40 -7.96
N HIS A 281 -15.35 15.46 -8.63
CA HIS A 281 -16.79 15.51 -8.85
C HIS A 281 -17.60 15.41 -7.53
N VAL A 282 -17.23 14.51 -6.62
CA VAL A 282 -17.91 14.35 -5.31
C VAL A 282 -17.80 15.63 -4.46
N LEU A 283 -16.62 16.26 -4.44
CA LEU A 283 -16.36 17.47 -3.68
C LEU A 283 -16.74 18.76 -4.41
N GLN A 284 -17.19 18.68 -5.66
CA GLN A 284 -17.49 19.82 -6.53
C GLN A 284 -16.31 20.78 -6.68
N MET A 285 -15.11 20.23 -6.82
CA MET A 285 -13.85 20.96 -7.00
C MET A 285 -13.35 20.82 -8.45
N PRO A 286 -12.56 21.76 -8.97
CA PRO A 286 -12.01 21.64 -10.32
C PRO A 286 -11.03 20.47 -10.39
N LEU A 287 -11.08 19.70 -11.50
CA LEU A 287 -10.30 18.48 -11.71
C LEU A 287 -8.80 18.68 -11.44
N GLY A 288 -8.23 19.79 -11.94
CA GLY A 288 -6.80 20.11 -11.80
C GLY A 288 -6.30 20.19 -10.35
N THR A 289 -7.20 20.37 -9.38
CA THR A 289 -6.86 20.45 -7.95
C THR A 289 -6.17 19.18 -7.46
N PHE A 290 -6.70 18.00 -7.81
CA PHE A 290 -6.18 16.71 -7.37
C PHE A 290 -5.02 16.18 -8.22
N PHE A 291 -4.84 16.69 -9.44
CA PHE A 291 -3.69 16.34 -10.28
C PHE A 291 -2.41 17.08 -9.88
N ARG A 292 -2.51 18.30 -9.34
CA ARG A 292 -1.34 19.11 -8.97
C ARG A 292 -0.39 18.43 -7.97
N PRO A 293 -0.86 17.76 -6.90
CA PRO A 293 0.03 17.02 -6.00
C PRO A 293 0.75 15.83 -6.67
N ILE A 294 0.15 15.20 -7.69
CA ILE A 294 0.77 14.06 -8.38
C ILE A 294 2.01 14.50 -9.12
N VAL A 295 1.94 15.66 -9.78
CA VAL A 295 3.10 16.26 -10.46
C VAL A 295 4.28 16.40 -9.49
N THR A 296 4.02 16.80 -8.24
CA THR A 296 5.11 16.93 -7.25
C THR A 296 5.74 15.59 -6.85
N GLY A 297 4.95 14.52 -6.76
CA GLY A 297 5.46 13.18 -6.46
C GLY A 297 6.24 12.58 -7.63
N VAL A 298 5.69 12.69 -8.84
CA VAL A 298 6.33 12.21 -10.07
C VAL A 298 7.61 13.00 -10.38
N ALA A 299 7.60 14.32 -10.20
CA ALA A 299 8.80 15.14 -10.35
C ALA A 299 9.89 14.76 -9.35
N ALA A 300 9.52 14.51 -8.08
CA ALA A 300 10.47 14.04 -7.08
C ALA A 300 11.05 12.67 -7.43
N LEU A 301 10.22 11.73 -7.90
CA LEU A 301 10.69 10.42 -8.40
C LEU A 301 11.65 10.59 -9.58
N GLY A 302 11.34 11.48 -10.54
CA GLY A 302 12.20 11.75 -11.70
C GLY A 302 13.56 12.33 -11.29
N VAL A 303 13.57 13.34 -10.41
CA VAL A 303 14.81 13.95 -9.92
C VAL A 303 15.66 12.93 -9.15
N LEU A 304 15.05 12.18 -8.22
CA LEU A 304 15.74 11.14 -7.46
C LEU A 304 16.30 10.04 -8.37
N SER A 305 15.53 9.64 -9.37
CA SER A 305 15.96 8.67 -10.38
C SER A 305 17.17 9.15 -11.17
N ILE A 306 17.15 10.40 -11.64
CA ILE A 306 18.27 10.98 -12.40
C ILE A 306 19.52 11.09 -11.53
N VAL A 307 19.39 11.65 -10.32
CA VAL A 307 20.51 11.80 -9.38
C VAL A 307 21.04 10.44 -8.94
N GLY A 308 20.17 9.48 -8.69
CA GLY A 308 20.53 8.11 -8.30
C GLY A 308 21.28 7.38 -9.41
N THR A 309 20.81 7.46 -10.66
CA THR A 309 21.51 6.85 -11.79
C THR A 309 22.88 7.50 -12.04
N LEU A 310 22.97 8.83 -11.94
CA LEU A 310 24.26 9.53 -12.03
C LEU A 310 25.21 9.10 -10.91
N TYR A 311 24.71 9.00 -9.68
CA TYR A 311 25.48 8.49 -8.55
C TYR A 311 25.99 7.07 -8.78
N ALA A 312 25.11 6.16 -9.22
CA ALA A 312 25.46 4.76 -9.49
C ALA A 312 26.42 4.60 -10.68
N SER A 313 26.49 5.58 -11.59
CA SER A 313 27.48 5.58 -12.68
C SER A 313 28.89 5.99 -12.24
N ILE A 314 29.00 6.73 -11.12
CA ILE A 314 30.27 7.26 -10.61
C ILE A 314 30.82 6.35 -9.51
N ILE A 315 29.95 5.83 -8.65
CA ILE A 315 30.32 5.00 -7.49
C ILE A 315 29.88 3.57 -7.76
N LEU A 316 30.84 2.65 -7.79
CA LEU A 316 30.56 1.24 -7.89
C LEU A 316 29.95 0.76 -6.56
N VAL A 317 28.67 0.41 -6.58
CA VAL A 317 27.96 -0.13 -5.41
C VAL A 317 27.92 -1.65 -5.55
N ASP A 318 28.92 -2.33 -5.00
CA ASP A 318 29.11 -3.79 -5.09
C ASP A 318 28.68 -4.53 -3.81
N SER A 319 28.65 -3.83 -2.67
CA SER A 319 28.41 -4.42 -1.36
C SER A 319 27.14 -3.87 -0.70
N LEU A 320 26.51 -4.71 0.13
CA LEU A 320 25.35 -4.33 0.95
C LEU A 320 25.66 -3.08 1.81
N GLN A 321 26.87 -2.99 2.36
CA GLN A 321 27.30 -1.86 3.18
C GLN A 321 27.32 -0.56 2.37
N MET A 322 27.91 -0.57 1.17
CA MET A 322 27.90 0.60 0.30
C MET A 322 26.50 0.98 -0.16
N LEU A 323 25.63 0.00 -0.40
CA LEU A 323 24.23 0.24 -0.75
C LEU A 323 23.48 0.94 0.39
N VAL A 324 23.67 0.48 1.63
CA VAL A 324 23.06 1.09 2.82
C VAL A 324 23.59 2.50 3.04
N VAL A 325 24.91 2.71 2.96
CA VAL A 325 25.52 4.04 3.11
C VAL A 325 25.02 5.01 2.03
N SER A 326 24.98 4.56 0.77
CA SER A 326 24.46 5.35 -0.35
C SER A 326 22.98 5.70 -0.16
N GLY A 327 22.17 4.74 0.29
CA GLY A 327 20.76 4.94 0.60
C GLY A 327 20.55 5.96 1.71
N ILE A 328 21.34 5.89 2.79
CA ILE A 328 21.30 6.86 3.89
C ILE A 328 21.69 8.26 3.40
N LEU A 329 22.77 8.37 2.62
CA LEU A 329 23.24 9.65 2.09
C LEU A 329 22.19 10.31 1.19
N ILE A 330 21.63 9.56 0.23
CA ILE A 330 20.58 10.04 -0.67
C ILE A 330 19.34 10.45 0.13
N SER A 331 18.95 9.66 1.13
CA SER A 331 17.80 9.95 1.99
C SER A 331 17.98 11.23 2.80
N ILE A 332 19.17 11.47 3.36
CA ILE A 332 19.47 12.68 4.14
C ILE A 332 19.44 13.92 3.23
N ILE A 333 20.13 13.87 2.09
CA ILE A 333 20.18 14.98 1.13
C ILE A 333 18.78 15.30 0.63
N TYR A 334 18.03 14.27 0.22
CA TYR A 334 16.65 14.42 -0.24
C TYR A 334 15.75 14.98 0.85
N GLY A 335 15.85 14.48 2.09
CA GLY A 335 15.09 14.98 3.23
C GLY A 335 15.34 16.47 3.49
N ILE A 336 16.60 16.91 3.45
CA ILE A 336 16.95 18.32 3.62
C ILE A 336 16.37 19.19 2.50
N VAL A 337 16.48 18.73 1.24
CA VAL A 337 15.93 19.44 0.07
C VAL A 337 14.41 19.55 0.16
N VAL A 338 13.72 18.46 0.50
CA VAL A 338 12.26 18.44 0.63
C VAL A 338 11.80 19.35 1.75
N LEU A 339 12.43 19.26 2.93
CA LEU A 339 12.08 20.09 4.08
C LEU A 339 12.34 21.56 3.81
N ARG A 340 13.45 21.95 3.18
CA ARG A 340 13.80 23.37 2.97
C ARG A 340 13.20 24.02 1.74
N LEU A 341 13.08 23.30 0.63
CA LEU A 341 12.72 23.88 -0.67
C LEU A 341 11.31 23.50 -1.14
N VAL A 342 10.84 22.29 -0.83
CA VAL A 342 9.59 21.77 -1.40
C VAL A 342 8.40 22.03 -0.49
N LEU A 343 8.49 21.70 0.81
CA LEU A 343 7.39 21.88 1.76
C LEU A 343 7.11 23.36 2.03
N LYS A 344 5.82 23.74 2.02
CA LYS A 344 5.36 25.10 2.39
C LYS A 344 5.47 25.30 3.90
N LYS A 345 5.52 26.57 4.35
CA LYS A 345 5.61 26.91 5.77
C LYS A 345 4.48 26.28 6.61
N ASP A 346 3.23 26.42 6.18
CA ASP A 346 2.06 25.81 6.84
C ASP A 346 2.18 24.28 6.94
N GLU A 347 2.72 23.64 5.91
CA GLU A 347 2.89 22.19 5.84
C GLU A 347 3.95 21.72 6.86
N ARG A 348 5.03 22.50 7.03
CA ARG A 348 6.08 22.22 8.03
C ARG A 348 5.57 22.39 9.46
N GLU A 349 4.77 23.42 9.72
CA GLU A 349 4.16 23.63 11.04
C GLU A 349 3.24 22.48 11.44
N ILE A 350 2.43 21.98 10.49
CA ILE A 350 1.58 20.80 10.72
C ILE A 350 2.46 19.57 11.03
N ILE A 351 3.52 19.33 10.25
CA ILE A 351 4.44 18.22 10.51
C ILE A 351 5.11 18.37 11.88
N ARG A 352 5.49 19.58 12.27
CA ARG A 352 6.07 19.90 13.59
C ARG A 352 5.14 19.56 14.73
N SER A 353 3.85 19.89 14.58
CA SER A 353 2.83 19.61 15.60
C SER A 353 2.61 18.11 15.83
N CYS A 354 2.90 17.29 14.81
CA CYS A 354 2.77 15.84 14.86
C CYS A 354 4.07 15.11 15.27
N LEU A 355 5.21 15.80 15.35
CA LEU A 355 6.51 15.19 15.66
C LEU A 355 6.60 14.86 17.16
N PRO A 356 6.96 13.61 17.53
CA PRO A 356 7.18 13.26 18.93
C PRO A 356 8.34 14.07 19.52
N ALA A 357 8.29 14.35 20.83
CA ALA A 357 9.19 15.29 21.52
C ALA A 357 10.69 14.96 21.39
N PHE A 358 11.05 13.71 21.10
CA PHE A 358 12.42 13.29 20.80
C PHE A 358 12.90 13.79 19.43
N ALA A 359 12.06 13.67 18.40
CA ALA A 359 12.40 14.07 17.04
C ALA A 359 12.37 15.59 16.86
N SER A 360 11.51 16.31 17.60
CA SER A 360 11.46 17.78 17.56
C SER A 360 12.71 18.45 18.16
N LYS A 361 13.47 17.75 19.00
CA LYS A 361 14.78 18.22 19.51
C LYS A 361 15.93 17.97 18.55
N LEU A 362 15.81 16.95 17.69
CA LEU A 362 16.87 16.56 16.75
C LEU A 362 16.87 17.42 15.47
N ILE A 363 15.71 17.95 15.08
CA ILE A 363 15.55 18.74 13.87
C ILE A 363 15.59 20.23 14.23
N PRO A 364 16.59 21.01 13.78
CA PRO A 364 16.68 22.44 14.09
C PRO A 364 15.46 23.19 13.56
N SER A 365 14.96 24.17 14.33
CA SER A 365 13.84 25.04 13.92
C SER A 365 14.09 25.88 12.66
N GLN A 366 15.33 25.92 12.17
CA GLN A 366 15.68 26.56 10.89
C GLN A 366 15.48 25.63 9.69
N VAL A 367 15.43 24.30 9.92
CA VAL A 367 15.20 23.29 8.87
C VAL A 367 13.72 22.96 8.72
N LEU A 368 12.96 23.08 9.82
CA LEU A 368 11.53 22.75 9.89
C LEU A 368 10.67 24.00 10.12
#